data_AF-A0A8I1UY18-F1
#
_entry.id   AF-A0A8I1UY18-F1
#
_cell.length_a   1.000
_cell.length_b   1.000
_cell.length_c   1.000
_cell.angle_alpha   90.00
_cell.angle_beta   90.00
_cell.angle_gamma   90.00
#
_symmetry.space_group_name_H-M   'P 1'
#
loop_
_entity.id
_entity.type
_entity.pdbx_description
1 polymer ?
#
loop_
_entity_poly.entity_id
_entity_poly.type
_entity_poly.pdbx_seq_one_letter_code
_entity_poly.pdbx_strand_id
1 'polypeptide(L)'
;MSEGLLFLHLLLFMFSFAFTGGLGIYLQRIARTGDAGAIHAAFRAANPLSKAGGIGWILTGVVGGALAQAYGYDPAAPWLLCTYAIFAVLLLNGFLLHLPWQRRVLAAAPGPELDAALAAPIHKIASAVSAVSVLALIFLMTARPG
;
A
#
# COMPACT_ATOMS: atom_id res chain seq x y z
N MET A 1 -17.84 -21.17 -6.67
CA MET A 1 -16.37 -20.93 -6.58
C MET A 1 -16.00 -19.45 -6.66
N SER A 2 -16.58 -18.69 -7.58
CA SER A 2 -16.30 -17.25 -7.77
C SER A 2 -16.60 -16.38 -6.54
N GLU A 3 -17.66 -16.66 -5.79
CA GLU A 3 -18.01 -15.90 -4.57
C GLU A 3 -16.93 -16.00 -3.47
N GLY A 4 -16.34 -17.18 -3.28
CA GLY A 4 -15.24 -17.38 -2.33
C GLY A 4 -13.97 -16.62 -2.73
N LEU A 5 -13.67 -16.58 -4.04
CA LEU A 5 -12.56 -15.78 -4.58
C LEU A 5 -12.81 -14.28 -4.42
N LEU A 6 -14.04 -13.81 -4.65
CA LEU A 6 -14.42 -12.41 -4.43
C LEU A 6 -14.26 -12.03 -2.97
N PHE A 7 -14.79 -12.84 -2.05
CA PHE A 7 -14.65 -12.61 -0.61
C PHE A 7 -13.17 -12.54 -0.20
N LEU A 8 -12.36 -13.51 -0.64
CA LEU A 8 -10.92 -13.53 -0.36
C LEU A 8 -10.21 -12.30 -0.95
N HIS A 9 -10.55 -11.90 -2.18
CA HIS A 9 -9.96 -10.72 -2.81
C HIS A 9 -10.24 -9.44 -2.00
N LEU A 10 -11.48 -9.23 -1.58
CA LEU A 10 -11.88 -8.09 -0.76
C LEU A 10 -11.22 -8.12 0.61
N LEU A 11 -11.17 -9.29 1.26
CA LEU A 11 -10.51 -9.47 2.56
C LEU A 11 -9.02 -9.12 2.45
N LEU A 12 -8.33 -9.65 1.43
CA LEU A 12 -6.92 -9.36 1.19
C LEU A 12 -6.70 -7.88 0.88
N PHE A 13 -7.56 -7.26 0.06
CA PHE A 13 -7.48 -5.83 -0.23
C PHE A 13 -7.59 -4.99 1.06
N MET A 14 -8.60 -5.25 1.89
CA MET A 14 -8.81 -4.53 3.16
C MET A 14 -7.66 -4.76 4.12
N PHE A 15 -7.21 -6.01 4.28
CA PHE A 15 -6.06 -6.36 5.11
C PHE A 15 -4.80 -5.62 4.67
N SER A 16 -4.50 -5.65 3.38
CA SER A 16 -3.31 -5.02 2.81
C SER A 16 -3.36 -3.51 2.96
N PHE A 17 -4.50 -2.89 2.66
CA PHE A 17 -4.70 -1.46 2.85
C PHE A 17 -4.56 -1.05 4.33
N ALA A 18 -5.18 -1.79 5.26
CA ALA A 18 -5.11 -1.48 6.69
C ALA A 18 -3.66 -1.49 7.21
N PHE A 19 -2.88 -2.53 6.87
CA PHE A 19 -1.52 -2.68 7.37
C PHE A 19 -0.45 -1.92 6.57
N THR A 20 -0.81 -1.30 5.45
CA THR A 20 0.08 -0.40 4.69
C THR A 20 -0.39 1.04 4.78
N GLY A 21 -1.43 1.42 4.02
CA GLY A 21 -1.98 2.76 3.98
C GLY A 21 -2.53 3.22 5.34
N GLY A 22 -3.35 2.41 5.99
CA GLY A 22 -3.94 2.74 7.31
C GLY A 22 -2.86 2.94 8.37
N LEU A 23 -1.90 2.01 8.45
CA LEU A 23 -0.77 2.10 9.36
C LEU A 23 0.13 3.29 9.04
N GLY A 24 0.35 3.61 7.76
CA GLY A 24 1.11 4.78 7.32
C GLY A 24 0.52 6.10 7.83
N ILE A 25 -0.81 6.26 7.78
CA ILE A 25 -1.51 7.43 8.32
C ILE A 25 -1.28 7.54 9.83
N TYR A 26 -1.36 6.43 10.56
CA TYR A 26 -1.08 6.39 11.99
C TYR A 26 0.37 6.77 12.31
N LEU A 27 1.34 6.19 11.60
CA LEU A 27 2.76 6.50 11.77
C LEU A 27 3.08 7.97 11.47
N GLN A 28 2.45 8.58 10.46
CA GLN A 28 2.60 10.01 10.19
C GLN A 28 2.09 10.88 11.34
N ARG A 29 1.02 10.46 12.03
CA ARG A 29 0.52 11.18 13.20
C ARG A 29 1.52 11.12 14.35
N ILE A 30 2.15 9.96 14.57
CA ILE A 30 3.20 9.81 15.58
C ILE A 30 4.45 10.61 15.20
N ALA A 31 4.85 10.61 13.93
CA ALA A 31 5.99 11.39 13.46
C ALA A 31 5.89 12.89 13.77
N ARG A 32 4.66 13.43 13.90
CA ARG A 32 4.42 14.84 14.25
C ARG A 32 4.59 15.15 15.74
N THR A 33 4.72 14.16 16.62
CA THR A 33 4.91 14.42 18.06
C THR A 33 6.32 14.89 18.40
N GLY A 34 7.30 14.62 17.52
CA GLY A 34 8.72 14.91 17.78
C GLY A 34 9.38 14.00 18.82
N ASP A 35 8.63 13.07 19.42
CA ASP A 35 9.17 12.11 20.37
C ASP A 35 9.84 10.95 19.63
N ALA A 36 11.17 11.00 19.55
CA ALA A 36 11.99 9.98 18.89
C ALA A 36 11.79 8.56 19.48
N GLY A 37 11.50 8.46 20.78
CA GLY A 37 11.21 7.18 21.43
C GLY A 37 9.90 6.59 20.95
N ALA A 38 8.84 7.40 20.94
CA ALA A 38 7.52 7.01 20.42
C ALA A 38 7.58 6.66 18.91
N ILE A 39 8.32 7.43 18.12
CA ILE A 39 8.51 7.19 16.68
C ILE A 39 9.16 5.82 16.46
N HIS A 40 10.31 5.54 17.09
CA HIS A 40 10.98 4.26 16.91
C HIS A 40 10.15 3.08 17.44
N ALA A 41 9.46 3.24 18.58
CA ALA A 41 8.58 2.21 19.10
C ALA A 41 7.46 1.87 18.10
N ALA A 42 6.78 2.89 17.58
CA ALA A 42 5.70 2.73 16.63
C ALA A 42 6.17 2.12 15.30
N PHE A 43 7.26 2.65 14.72
CA PHE A 43 7.79 2.13 13.45
C PHE A 43 8.29 0.69 13.58
N ARG A 44 8.89 0.31 14.72
CA ARG A 44 9.32 -1.08 14.98
C ARG A 44 8.13 -2.03 15.11
N ALA A 45 7.11 -1.63 15.87
CA ALA A 45 5.88 -2.40 16.01
C ALA A 45 5.14 -2.55 14.66
N ALA A 46 5.17 -1.50 13.85
CA ALA A 46 4.52 -1.47 12.54
C ALA A 46 5.24 -2.29 11.46
N ASN A 47 6.57 -2.40 11.51
CA ASN A 47 7.38 -3.06 10.48
C ASN A 47 6.90 -4.48 10.07
N PRO A 48 6.66 -5.44 11.00
CA PRO A 48 6.16 -6.76 10.62
C PRO A 48 4.77 -6.68 9.98
N LEU A 49 3.91 -5.79 10.47
CA LEU A 49 2.57 -5.58 9.92
C LEU A 49 2.63 -5.00 8.51
N SER A 50 3.47 -3.99 8.26
CA SER A 50 3.69 -3.41 6.94
C SER A 50 4.19 -4.44 5.93
N LYS A 51 5.10 -5.33 6.35
CA LYS A 51 5.56 -6.45 5.51
C LYS A 51 4.44 -7.42 5.20
N ALA A 52 3.65 -7.79 6.20
CA ALA A 52 2.49 -8.66 6.01
C ALA A 52 1.46 -8.03 5.06
N GLY A 53 1.17 -6.73 5.21
CA GLY A 53 0.31 -5.99 4.28
C GLY A 53 0.88 -5.90 2.86
N GLY A 54 2.20 -5.77 2.72
CA GLY A 54 2.88 -5.83 1.41
C GLY A 54 2.75 -7.19 0.73
N ILE A 55 2.90 -8.29 1.48
CA ILE A 55 2.63 -9.65 0.99
C ILE A 55 1.15 -9.79 0.62
N GLY A 56 0.27 -9.25 1.45
CA GLY A 56 -1.16 -9.19 1.19
C GLY A 56 -1.48 -8.57 -0.17
N TRP A 57 -0.82 -7.45 -0.53
CA TRP A 57 -1.02 -6.83 -1.84
C TRP A 57 -0.65 -7.78 -3.00
N ILE A 58 0.47 -8.50 -2.90
CA ILE A 58 0.83 -9.48 -3.93
C ILE A 58 -0.29 -10.53 -4.08
N LEU A 59 -0.81 -11.05 -2.96
CA LEU A 59 -1.91 -12.00 -2.97
C LEU A 59 -3.21 -11.39 -3.53
N THR A 60 -3.52 -10.14 -3.20
CA THR A 60 -4.66 -9.40 -3.77
C THR A 60 -4.59 -9.37 -5.29
N GLY A 61 -3.42 -9.10 -5.86
CA GLY A 61 -3.21 -9.09 -7.31
C GLY A 61 -3.42 -10.46 -7.95
N VAL A 62 -2.83 -11.52 -7.37
CA VAL A 62 -2.97 -12.90 -7.85
C VAL A 62 -4.43 -13.35 -7.80
N VAL A 63 -5.10 -13.17 -6.67
CA VAL A 63 -6.52 -13.55 -6.50
C VAL A 63 -7.41 -12.69 -7.40
N GLY A 64 -7.10 -11.41 -7.60
CA GLY A 64 -7.84 -10.52 -8.50
C GLY A 64 -7.75 -10.96 -9.96
N GLY A 65 -6.56 -11.38 -10.42
CA GLY A 65 -6.39 -11.96 -11.75
C GLY A 65 -7.18 -13.26 -11.93
N ALA A 66 -7.11 -14.17 -10.95
CA ALA A 66 -7.89 -15.41 -10.96
C ALA A 66 -9.41 -15.14 -10.94
N LEU A 67 -9.85 -14.14 -10.18
CA LEU A 67 -11.25 -13.72 -10.11
C LEU A 67 -11.75 -13.15 -11.44
N ALA A 68 -10.93 -12.33 -12.13
CA ALA A 68 -11.29 -11.79 -13.43
C ALA A 68 -11.51 -12.91 -14.47
N GLN A 69 -10.63 -13.91 -14.48
CA GLN A 69 -10.76 -15.10 -15.33
C GLN A 69 -12.00 -15.93 -14.97
N ALA A 70 -12.27 -16.12 -13.68
CA ALA A 70 -13.43 -16.87 -13.20
C ALA A 70 -14.77 -16.20 -13.55
N TYR A 71 -14.79 -14.87 -13.72
CA TYR A 71 -15.95 -14.11 -14.20
C TYR A 71 -16.02 -14.00 -15.73
N GLY A 72 -15.05 -14.55 -16.46
CA GLY A 72 -15.02 -14.51 -17.92
C GLY A 72 -14.78 -13.11 -18.49
N TYR A 73 -14.14 -12.21 -17.74
CA TYR A 73 -13.76 -10.91 -18.27
C TYR A 73 -12.64 -11.05 -19.30
N ASP A 74 -12.75 -10.28 -20.39
CA ASP A 74 -11.67 -10.15 -21.36
C ASP A 74 -10.44 -9.54 -20.66
N PRO A 75 -9.29 -10.25 -20.61
CA PRO A 75 -8.06 -9.71 -20.01
C PRO A 75 -7.53 -8.46 -20.72
N ALA A 76 -7.96 -8.19 -21.95
CA ALA A 76 -7.64 -7.00 -22.71
C ALA A 76 -8.65 -5.85 -22.53
N ALA A 77 -9.70 -6.03 -21.71
CA ALA A 77 -10.65 -4.96 -21.43
C ALA A 77 -9.92 -3.71 -20.90
N PRO A 78 -10.19 -2.51 -21.44
CA PRO A 78 -9.43 -1.31 -21.10
C PRO A 78 -9.38 -0.99 -19.60
N TRP A 79 -10.50 -1.13 -18.89
CA TRP A 79 -10.56 -0.91 -17.44
C TRP A 79 -9.67 -1.90 -16.65
N LEU A 80 -9.55 -3.13 -17.14
CA LEU A 80 -8.80 -4.20 -16.49
C LEU A 80 -7.30 -4.02 -16.73
N LEU A 81 -6.89 -3.66 -17.96
CA LEU A 81 -5.51 -3.27 -18.27
C LEU A 81 -5.06 -2.06 -17.44
N CYS A 82 -5.90 -1.01 -17.37
CA CYS A 82 -5.64 0.15 -16.53
C CYS A 82 -5.49 -0.24 -15.05
N THR A 83 -6.31 -1.18 -14.56
CA THR A 83 -6.18 -1.68 -13.20
C THR A 83 -4.83 -2.35 -12.99
N TYR A 84 -4.41 -3.25 -13.88
CA TYR A 84 -3.13 -3.94 -13.75
C TYR A 84 -1.95 -2.95 -13.73
N ALA A 85 -1.98 -1.94 -14.60
CA ALA A 85 -0.96 -0.90 -14.64
C ALA A 85 -0.91 -0.09 -13.34
N ILE A 86 -2.06 0.40 -12.85
CA ILE A 86 -2.13 1.19 -11.61
C ILE A 86 -1.75 0.32 -10.40
N PHE A 87 -2.14 -0.95 -10.39
CA PHE A 87 -1.77 -1.88 -9.33
C PHE A 87 -0.26 -2.15 -9.30
N ALA A 88 0.38 -2.29 -10.47
CA ALA A 88 1.82 -2.39 -10.57
C ALA A 88 2.52 -1.13 -10.04
N VAL A 89 2.01 0.05 -10.37
CA VAL A 89 2.50 1.33 -9.80
C VAL A 89 2.38 1.34 -8.29
N LEU A 90 1.25 0.90 -7.72
CA LEU A 90 1.05 0.83 -6.28
C LEU A 90 2.07 -0.10 -5.60
N LEU A 91 2.32 -1.28 -6.17
CA LEU A 91 3.32 -2.23 -5.66
C LEU A 91 4.74 -1.66 -5.73
N LEU A 92 5.13 -1.14 -6.89
CA LEU A 92 6.46 -0.56 -7.10
C LEU A 92 6.68 0.64 -6.16
N ASN A 93 5.68 1.48 -5.97
CA ASN A 93 5.72 2.58 -5.01
C ASN A 93 5.97 2.10 -3.57
N GLY A 94 5.32 0.99 -3.18
CA GLY A 94 5.57 0.30 -1.90
C GLY A 94 7.02 -0.16 -1.74
N PHE A 95 7.54 -0.90 -2.71
CA PHE A 95 8.88 -1.50 -2.64
C PHE A 95 10.02 -0.50 -2.84
N LEU A 96 9.84 0.47 -3.73
CA LEU A 96 10.91 1.38 -4.14
C LEU A 96 10.95 2.66 -3.30
N LEU A 97 9.83 3.11 -2.75
CA LEU A 97 9.77 4.39 -2.02
C LEU A 97 9.43 4.19 -0.54
N HIS A 98 8.31 3.54 -0.21
CA HIS A 98 7.88 3.38 1.18
C HIS A 98 8.84 2.51 2.00
N LEU A 99 9.23 1.35 1.47
CA LEU A 99 10.09 0.41 2.19
C LEU A 99 11.48 0.99 2.49
N PRO A 100 12.21 1.62 1.54
CA PRO A 100 13.48 2.25 1.84
C PRO A 100 13.34 3.43 2.81
N TRP A 101 12.29 4.23 2.69
CA TRP A 101 12.02 5.31 3.63
C TRP A 101 11.79 4.79 5.06
N GLN A 102 10.95 3.76 5.24
CA GLN A 102 10.70 3.15 6.55
C GLN A 102 11.98 2.60 7.18
N ARG A 103 12.87 1.99 6.38
CA ARG A 103 14.19 1.53 6.83
C ARG A 103 15.09 2.68 7.29
N ARG A 104 15.07 3.81 6.58
CA ARG A 104 15.83 5.02 6.98
C ARG A 104 15.34 5.56 8.31
N VAL A 105 14.02 5.65 8.52
CA VAL A 105 13.45 6.10 9.80
C VAL A 105 13.83 5.15 10.95
N LEU A 106 13.84 3.84 10.71
CA LEU A 106 14.22 2.85 11.72
C LEU A 106 15.72 2.84 12.06
N ALA A 107 16.57 3.27 11.14
CA ALA A 107 18.03 3.27 11.30
C ALA A 107 18.57 4.58 11.86
N ALA A 108 17.84 5.69 11.70
CA ALA A 108 18.29 7.02 12.07
C ALA A 108 18.43 7.19 13.59
N ALA A 109 19.51 7.84 14.04
CA ALA A 109 19.64 8.23 15.44
C ALA A 109 18.66 9.38 15.78
N PRO A 110 18.18 9.48 17.03
CA PRO A 110 17.42 10.63 17.49
C PRO A 110 18.15 11.96 17.22
N GLY A 111 17.41 12.97 16.77
CA GLY A 111 17.95 14.29 16.42
C GLY A 111 17.95 14.55 14.91
N PRO A 112 18.93 15.31 14.38
CA PRO A 112 18.89 15.83 13.01
C PRO A 112 18.74 14.77 11.91
N GLU A 113 19.26 13.56 12.13
CA GLU A 113 19.18 12.47 11.16
C GLU A 113 17.74 11.96 11.02
N LEU A 114 17.06 11.72 12.15
CA LEU A 114 15.66 11.31 12.19
C LEU A 114 14.77 12.40 11.60
N ASP A 115 15.02 13.67 11.95
CA ASP A 115 14.27 14.81 11.43
C ASP A 115 14.40 14.91 9.90
N ALA A 116 15.60 14.73 9.37
CA ALA A 116 15.85 14.70 7.92
C ALA A 116 15.14 13.53 7.22
N ALA A 117 15.12 12.34 7.85
CA ALA A 117 14.41 11.18 7.32
C ALA A 117 12.89 11.39 7.27
N LEU A 118 12.32 12.05 8.28
CA LEU A 118 10.89 12.35 8.35
C LEU A 118 10.48 13.52 7.45
N ALA A 119 11.35 14.51 7.26
CA ALA A 119 11.10 15.66 6.40
C ALA A 119 11.25 15.37 4.89
N ALA A 120 11.83 14.22 4.53
CA ALA A 120 12.12 13.86 3.16
C ALA A 120 10.84 13.90 2.28
N PRO A 121 10.86 14.65 1.15
CA PRO A 121 9.66 14.81 0.30
C PRO A 121 9.21 13.49 -0.33
N ILE A 122 10.13 12.53 -0.47
CA ILE A 122 9.86 11.23 -1.08
C ILE A 122 8.71 10.48 -0.43
N HIS A 123 8.56 10.59 0.90
CA HIS A 123 7.47 9.93 1.61
C HIS A 123 6.12 10.55 1.27
N LYS A 124 6.05 11.89 1.19
CA LYS A 124 4.81 12.61 0.82
C LYS A 124 4.38 12.25 -0.60
N ILE A 125 5.34 12.21 -1.53
CA ILE A 125 5.11 11.79 -2.93
C ILE A 125 4.60 10.35 -2.94
N ALA A 126 5.28 9.43 -2.27
CA ALA A 126 4.89 8.03 -2.21
C ALA A 126 3.48 7.83 -1.60
N SER A 127 3.14 8.57 -0.54
CA SER A 127 1.81 8.54 0.05
C SER A 127 0.73 9.06 -0.92
N ALA A 128 1.01 10.16 -1.63
CA ALA A 128 0.08 10.69 -2.63
C ALA A 128 -0.14 9.71 -3.78
N VAL A 129 0.93 9.12 -4.32
CA VAL A 129 0.85 8.09 -5.37
C VAL A 129 0.05 6.88 -4.91
N SER A 130 0.25 6.41 -3.68
CA SER A 130 -0.54 5.33 -3.09
C SER A 130 -2.01 5.69 -2.98
N ALA A 131 -2.34 6.88 -2.48
CA ALA A 131 -3.72 7.33 -2.31
C ALA A 131 -4.45 7.42 -3.66
N VAL A 132 -3.82 8.07 -4.65
CA VAL A 132 -4.37 8.19 -6.00
C VAL A 132 -4.55 6.81 -6.64
N SER A 133 -3.56 5.93 -6.52
CA SER A 133 -3.63 4.56 -7.07
C SER A 133 -4.78 3.78 -6.44
N VAL A 134 -4.94 3.82 -5.12
CA VAL A 134 -6.04 3.11 -4.43
C VAL A 134 -7.41 3.65 -4.87
N LEU A 135 -7.57 4.98 -4.94
CA LEU A 135 -8.83 5.59 -5.39
C LEU A 135 -9.14 5.22 -6.84
N ALA A 136 -8.14 5.24 -7.73
CA ALA A 136 -8.31 4.87 -9.13
C ALA A 136 -8.66 3.38 -9.28
N LEU A 137 -8.05 2.49 -8.50
CA LEU A 137 -8.39 1.06 -8.48
C LEU A 137 -9.83 0.83 -8.04
N ILE A 138 -10.28 1.51 -6.98
CA ILE A 138 -11.68 1.44 -6.51
C ILE A 138 -12.62 1.89 -7.63
N PHE A 139 -12.33 3.02 -8.27
CA PHE A 139 -13.14 3.54 -9.38
C PHE A 139 -13.20 2.55 -10.56
N LEU A 140 -12.05 2.04 -11.03
CA LEU A 140 -12.00 1.10 -12.15
C LEU A 140 -12.75 -0.20 -11.85
N MET A 141 -12.65 -0.72 -10.63
CA MET A 141 -13.32 -1.97 -10.22
C MET A 141 -14.84 -1.84 -10.05
N THR A 142 -15.31 -0.63 -9.76
CA THR A 142 -16.73 -0.33 -9.53
C THR A 142 -17.44 0.16 -10.79
N ALA A 143 -16.88 1.16 -11.45
CA ALA A 143 -17.47 1.76 -12.65
C ALA A 143 -17.21 0.93 -13.92
N ARG A 144 -16.07 0.23 -13.98
CA ARG A 144 -15.63 -0.61 -15.11
C ARG A 144 -15.87 0.05 -16.48
N PRO A 145 -15.38 1.29 -16.68
CA PRO A 145 -15.69 2.06 -17.88
C PRO A 145 -15.06 1.46 -19.14
N GLY A 146 -15.79 1.51 -20.26
CA GLY A 146 -15.43 0.90 -21.54
C GLY A 146 -16.19 -0.39 -21.77
#